data_AF-A0AAW9CKY6-F1
#
_entry.id   AF-A0AAW9CKY6-F1
#
_cell.length_a   1.000
_cell.length_b   1.000
_cell.length_c   1.000
_cell.angle_alpha   90.00
_cell.angle_beta   90.00
_cell.angle_gamma   90.00
#
_symmetry.space_group_name_H-M   'P 1'
#
loop_
_entity.id
_entity.type
_entity.pdbx_description
1 polymer ?
#
loop_
_entity_poly.entity_id
_entity_poly.type
_entity_poly.pdbx_seq_one_letter_code
_entity_poly.pdbx_strand_id
1 'polypeptide(L)' 'MPRNISATIRAKIDALAVDPYAPNPNAKKLAGQPGYRLRVGDWRVLYEIEDGRVVIVVLAVKPRGGAYK' A
#
# COMPACT_ATOMS: atom_id res chain seq x y z
N MET A 1 -9.49 -14.00 9.53
CA MET A 1 -9.20 -12.58 9.25
C MET A 1 -10.03 -11.72 10.20
N PRO A 2 -9.50 -10.66 10.84
CA PRO A 2 -10.35 -9.72 11.55
C PRO A 2 -11.29 -9.06 10.55
N ARG A 3 -12.57 -8.95 10.88
CA ARG A 3 -13.67 -8.58 9.97
C ARG A 3 -13.57 -7.20 9.29
N ASN A 4 -12.59 -6.37 9.65
CA ASN A 4 -12.52 -4.96 9.24
C ASN A 4 -11.28 -4.54 8.42
N ILE A 5 -10.34 -5.45 8.13
CA ILE A 5 -9.10 -5.05 7.44
C ILE A 5 -9.31 -4.81 5.94
N SER A 6 -10.11 -5.64 5.27
CA SER A 6 -10.40 -5.46 3.84
C SER A 6 -11.18 -4.18 3.56
N ALA A 7 -12.12 -3.80 4.45
CA ALA A 7 -12.82 -2.52 4.38
C ALA A 7 -11.87 -1.33 4.59
N THR A 8 -10.97 -1.44 5.57
CA THR A 8 -9.96 -0.40 5.84
C THR A 8 -8.98 -0.23 4.67
N ILE A 9 -8.52 -1.33 4.07
CA ILE A 9 -7.65 -1.31 2.89
C ILE A 9 -8.37 -0.63 1.72
N ARG A 10 -9.63 -1.01 1.45
CA ARG A 10 -10.45 -0.38 0.40
C ARG A 10 -10.59 1.13 0.61
N ALA A 11 -10.98 1.57 1.79
CA ALA A 11 -11.11 3.00 2.08
C ALA A 11 -9.80 3.78 1.86
N LYS A 12 -8.64 3.17 2.17
CA LYS A 12 -7.33 3.80 1.92
C LYS A 12 -6.94 3.80 0.44
N ILE A 13 -7.34 2.78 -0.30
CA ILE A 13 -7.17 2.71 -1.76
C ILE A 13 -8.05 3.76 -2.45
N ASP A 14 -9.31 3.89 -2.04
CA ASP A 14 -10.24 4.87 -2.61
C ASP A 14 -9.71 6.30 -2.41
N ALA A 15 -9.14 6.59 -1.24
CA ALA A 15 -8.47 7.87 -0.99
C ALA A 15 -7.25 8.10 -1.90
N LEU A 16 -6.45 7.06 -2.17
CA LEU A 16 -5.33 7.14 -3.12
C LEU A 16 -5.81 7.30 -4.56
N ALA A 17 -6.97 6.75 -4.93
CA ALA A 17 -7.51 6.88 -6.27
C ALA A 17 -8.00 8.31 -6.58
N VAL A 18 -8.42 9.07 -5.55
CA VAL A 18 -8.81 10.48 -5.69
C VAL A 18 -7.59 11.37 -5.93
N ASP A 19 -6.55 11.22 -5.11
CA ASP A 19 -5.27 11.91 -5.30
C ASP A 19 -4.11 11.01 -4.84
N PRO A 20 -3.41 10.35 -5.76
CA PRO A 20 -2.35 9.42 -5.42
C PRO A 20 -1.04 10.12 -4.99
N TYR A 21 -0.94 11.44 -5.18
CA TYR A 21 0.19 12.27 -4.79
C TYR A 21 -0.04 13.02 -3.46
N ALA A 22 -1.25 12.93 -2.91
CA ALA A 22 -1.59 13.55 -1.64
C ALA A 22 -0.60 13.13 -0.53
N PRO A 23 -0.16 14.06 0.34
CA PRO A 23 0.70 13.74 1.47
C PRO A 23 0.08 12.63 2.34
N ASN A 24 0.74 11.48 2.41
CA ASN A 24 0.29 10.35 3.21
C ASN A 24 1.45 9.81 4.05
N PRO A 25 1.43 9.94 5.39
CA PRO A 25 2.52 9.52 6.26
C PRO A 25 2.75 8.00 6.26
N ASN A 26 1.77 7.23 5.80
CA ASN A 26 1.86 5.78 5.68
C ASN A 26 2.30 5.33 4.29
N ALA A 27 2.39 6.23 3.31
CA ALA A 27 2.90 5.96 1.98
C ALA A 27 4.37 6.38 1.89
N LYS A 28 5.22 5.53 1.32
CA LYS A 28 6.63 5.85 1.04
C LYS A 28 7.01 5.34 -0.34
N LYS A 29 7.79 6.12 -1.09
CA LYS A 29 8.40 5.67 -2.35
C LYS A 29 9.29 4.45 -2.10
N LEU A 30 9.24 3.48 -3.01
CA LEU A 30 10.11 2.31 -2.95
C LEU A 30 11.55 2.73 -3.31
N ALA A 31 12.54 2.08 -2.68
CA ALA A 31 13.94 2.30 -3.01
C ALA A 31 14.31 1.41 -4.21
N GLY A 32 14.94 1.99 -5.23
CA GLY A 32 15.48 1.25 -6.38
C GLY A 32 14.46 0.71 -7.39
N GLN A 33 13.16 1.03 -7.25
CA GLN A 33 12.10 0.64 -8.18
C GLN A 33 11.02 1.72 -8.25
N PRO A 34 10.25 1.82 -9.36
CA PRO A 34 9.08 2.67 -9.43
C PRO A 34 8.04 2.28 -8.36
N GLY A 35 7.14 3.21 -8.06
CA GLY A 35 6.05 2.96 -7.13
C GLY A 35 6.30 3.28 -5.66
N TYR A 36 5.29 2.92 -4.88
CA TYR A 36 5.09 3.35 -3.51
C TYR A 36 4.58 2.18 -2.68
N ARG A 37 4.82 2.26 -1.37
CA ARG A 37 4.30 1.33 -0.37
C ARG A 37 3.44 2.08 0.63
N LEU A 38 2.18 1.71 0.73
CA LEU A 38 1.24 2.13 1.76
C LEU A 38 1.17 1.09 2.89
N ARG A 39 1.35 1.52 4.14
CA ARG A 39 1.16 0.67 5.33
C ARG A 39 -0.27 0.78 5.86
N VAL A 40 -0.95 -0.36 6.05
CA VAL A 40 -2.27 -0.46 6.68
C VAL A 40 -2.20 -1.50 7.79
N GLY A 41 -1.86 -1.07 9.01
CA GLY A 41 -1.58 -1.98 10.13
C GLY A 41 -0.40 -2.91 9.81
N ASP A 42 -0.69 -4.21 9.74
CA ASP A 42 0.26 -5.28 9.37
C ASP A 42 0.34 -5.51 7.84
N TRP A 43 -0.48 -4.84 7.04
CA TRP A 43 -0.54 -5.02 5.60
C TRP A 43 0.29 -3.96 4.87
N ARG A 44 0.85 -4.33 3.71
CA ARG A 44 1.61 -3.44 2.84
C ARG A 44 1.01 -3.48 1.44
N VAL A 45 0.40 -2.38 1.03
CA VAL A 45 -0.09 -2.22 -0.34
C VAL A 45 1.04 -1.61 -1.15
N LEU A 46 1.43 -2.25 -2.24
CA LEU A 46 2.27 -1.63 -3.25
C LEU A 46 1.38 -0.99 -4.30
N TYR A 47 1.75 0.18 -4.77
CA TYR A 47 1.04 0.81 -5.87
C TYR A 47 2.00 1.60 -6.75
N GLU A 48 1.66 1.64 -8.03
CA GLU A 48 2.32 2.42 -9.05
C GLU A 48 1.31 3.39 -9.65
N ILE A 49 1.82 4.49 -10.19
CA ILE A 49 1.01 5.49 -10.86
C ILE A 49 1.52 5.54 -12.29
N GLU A 50 0.72 5.05 -13.23
CA GLU A 50 1.04 4.97 -14.65
C GLU A 50 0.03 5.82 -15.42
N ASP A 51 0.48 6.84 -16.14
CA ASP A 51 -0.36 7.70 -16.98
C ASP A 51 -1.62 8.24 -16.28
N GLY A 52 -1.48 8.62 -15.00
CA GLY A 52 -2.58 9.13 -14.16
C GLY A 52 -3.51 8.05 -13.61
N ARG A 53 -3.21 6.77 -13.82
CA ARG A 53 -3.94 5.62 -13.26
C ARG A 53 -3.15 5.00 -12.12
N VAL A 54 -3.85 4.65 -11.05
CA VAL A 54 -3.24 3.96 -9.91
C VAL A 54 -3.35 2.45 -10.13
N VAL A 55 -2.21 1.79 -10.34
CA VAL A 55 -2.11 0.33 -10.40
C VAL A 55 -1.76 -0.16 -9.00
N ILE A 56 -2.63 -0.98 -8.40
CA ILE A 56 -2.52 -1.36 -7.00
C ILE A 56 -2.32 -2.87 -6.87
N VAL A 57 -1.23 -3.26 -6.19
CA VAL A 57 -0.91 -4.64 -5.82
C VAL A 57 -0.93 -4.75 -4.30
N VAL A 58 -1.96 -5.41 -3.76
CA VAL A 58 -2.08 -5.61 -2.32
C VAL A 58 -1.24 -6.82 -1.88
N LEU A 59 -0.15 -6.59 -1.15
CA LEU A 59 0.67 -7.66 -0.57
C LEU A 59 0.36 -7.86 0.93
N ALA A 60 0.21 -9.11 1.35
CA ALA A 60 0.20 -9.46 2.76
C ALA A 60 1.64 -9.62 3.25
N VAL A 61 2.08 -8.83 4.24
CA VAL A 61 3.43 -8.99 4.82
C VAL A 61 3.35 -9.05 6.35
N LYS A 62 3.22 -10.27 6.87
CA LYS A 62 3.37 -10.60 8.30
C LYS A 62 4.81 -10.35 8.80
N PRO A 63 5.07 -10.33 10.13
CA PRO A 63 6.23 -9.68 10.75
C PRO A 63 7.61 -10.04 10.16
N ARG A 64 8.56 -9.12 10.35
CA ARG A 64 9.94 -9.10 9.83
C ARG A 64 10.85 -10.27 10.29
N GLY A 65 10.28 -11.32 10.91
CA GLY A 65 11.00 -12.43 11.54
C GLY A 65 11.16 -13.71 10.70
N GLY A 66 10.73 -13.72 9.44
CA GLY A 66 10.95 -14.85 8.51
C GLY A 66 11.83 -14.50 7.31
N ALA A 67 12.40 -13.29 7.26
CA ALA A 67 13.12 -12.76 6.09
C ALA A 67 14.64 -13.05 6.10
N TYR A 68 15.10 -13.93 6.98
CA TYR A 68 16.41 -14.57 6.89
C TYR A 68 16.23 -16.08 7.08
N LYS A 69 16.05 -16.78 5.97
CA LYS A 69 16.60 -18.11 5.72
C LYS A 69 17.14 -18.11 4.29
#